data_AF-A0A660ZPU1-F1
#
_entry.id   AF-A0A660ZPU1-F1
#
_cell.length_a   1.000
_cell.length_b   1.000
_cell.length_c   1.000
_cell.angle_alpha   90.00
_cell.angle_beta   90.00
_cell.angle_gamma   90.00
#
_symmetry.space_group_name_H-M   'P 1'
#
loop_
_entity.id
_entity.type
_entity.pdbx_description
1 polymer ?
#
loop_
_entity_poly.entity_id
_entity_poly.type
_entity_poly.pdbx_seq_one_letter_code
_entity_poly.pdbx_strand_id
1 'polypeptide(L)'
;MTEVAHHTAELLMEKGHYVKIITARYNGREPEDENVIRIGRNLLVPVNGAWVNVTAGIGLTKRLARIFDEENFDIIQTHCALVPTLPLLTLK
;
A
#
# COMPACT_ATOMS: atom_id res chain seq x y z
N MET A 1 0.33 6.07 5.53
CA MET A 1 -0.44 4.87 5.95
C MET A 1 -1.64 5.34 6.75
N THR A 2 -2.81 4.74 6.54
CA THR A 2 -4.00 5.02 7.34
C THR A 2 -3.93 4.25 8.66
N GLU A 3 -4.42 4.85 9.75
CA GLU A 3 -4.46 4.23 11.08
C GLU A 3 -5.15 2.86 11.07
N VAL A 4 -6.30 2.74 10.40
CA VAL A 4 -7.07 1.49 10.29
C VAL A 4 -6.24 0.35 9.69
N ALA A 5 -5.47 0.61 8.64
CA ALA A 5 -4.64 -0.41 7.98
C ALA A 5 -3.47 -0.84 8.88
N HIS A 6 -2.90 0.11 9.63
CA HIS A 6 -1.81 -0.17 10.56
C HIS A 6 -2.30 -1.05 11.72
N HIS A 7 -3.38 -0.65 12.39
CA HIS A 7 -3.87 -1.37 13.55
C HIS A 7 -4.42 -2.76 13.18
N THR A 8 -5.06 -2.88 12.00
CA THR A 8 -5.49 -4.20 11.50
C THR A 8 -4.28 -5.12 11.30
N ALA A 9 -3.19 -4.62 10.73
CA ALA A 9 -1.98 -5.41 10.53
C ALA A 9 -1.35 -5.82 11.87
N GLU A 10 -1.25 -4.91 12.83
CA GLU A 10 -0.74 -5.21 14.18
C GLU A 10 -1.51 -6.35 14.84
N LEU A 11 -2.84 -6.26 14.89
CA LEU A 11 -3.68 -7.28 15.50
C LEU A 11 -3.60 -8.64 14.79
N LEU A 12 -3.43 -8.65 13.46
CA LEU A 12 -3.24 -9.88 12.70
C LEU A 12 -1.86 -10.51 12.97
N MET A 13 -0.82 -9.68 13.08
CA MET A 13 0.52 -10.13 13.45
C MET A 13 0.55 -10.69 14.88
N GLU A 14 -0.13 -10.04 15.84
CA GLU A 14 -0.29 -10.54 17.22
C GLU A 14 -0.99 -11.90 17.28
N LYS A 15 -1.86 -12.20 16.30
CA LYS A 15 -2.52 -13.50 16.14
C LYS A 15 -1.65 -14.55 15.44
N GLY A 16 -0.41 -14.21 15.07
CA GLY A 16 0.56 -15.10 14.46
C GLY A 16 0.48 -15.17 12.93
N HIS A 17 -0.21 -14.24 12.27
CA HIS A 17 -0.27 -14.19 10.82
C HIS A 17 0.93 -13.43 10.22
N TYR A 18 1.38 -13.88 9.05
CA TYR A 18 2.35 -13.14 8.24
C TYR A 18 1.63 -12.01 7.50
N VAL A 19 2.02 -10.76 7.79
CA VAL A 19 1.36 -9.58 7.24
C VAL A 19 2.39 -8.63 6.67
N LYS A 20 2.13 -8.13 5.45
CA LYS A 20 2.88 -7.02 4.85
C LYS A 20 1.93 -5.90 4.46
N ILE A 21 2.33 -4.66 4.73
CA ILE A 21 1.63 -3.45 4.33
C ILE A 21 2.33 -2.89 3.10
N ILE A 22 1.63 -2.85 1.96
CA ILE A 22 2.15 -2.26 0.73
C ILE A 22 1.62 -0.83 0.60
N THR A 23 2.50 0.17 0.54
CA THR A 23 2.10 1.58 0.51
C THR A 23 3.05 2.47 -0.29
N ALA A 24 2.69 3.74 -0.49
CA ALA A 24 3.52 4.72 -1.18
C ALA A 24 4.66 5.24 -0.29
N ARG A 25 5.71 5.79 -0.92
CA ARG A 25 6.68 6.64 -0.21
C ARG A 25 6.11 8.03 -0.03
N TYR A 26 5.99 8.51 1.21
CA TYR A 26 5.60 9.88 1.49
C TYR A 26 6.83 10.78 1.56
N ASN A 27 6.66 12.08 1.28
CA ASN A 27 7.74 13.04 1.43
C ASN A 27 8.01 13.26 2.93
N GLY A 28 9.17 12.84 3.40
CA GLY A 28 9.56 12.97 4.81
C GLY A 28 10.42 11.80 5.28
N ARG A 29 10.76 11.81 6.58
CA ARG A 29 11.44 10.69 7.23
C ARG A 29 10.38 9.70 7.68
N GLU A 30 10.24 8.61 6.94
CA GLU A 30 9.36 7.50 7.33
C GLU A 30 10.16 6.51 8.16
N PRO A 31 9.64 6.02 9.30
CA PRO A 31 10.33 4.99 10.06
C PRO A 31 10.50 3.73 9.18
N GLU A 32 11.65 3.09 9.32
CA GLU A 32 11.88 1.77 8.73
C GLU A 32 11.07 0.75 9.52
N ASP A 33 10.31 -0.06 8.79
CA ASP A 33 9.48 -1.14 9.32
C ASP A 33 9.60 -2.30 8.34
N GLU A 34 10.04 -3.45 8.84
CA GLU A 34 10.25 -4.66 8.05
C GLU A 34 8.96 -5.21 7.45
N ASN A 35 7.80 -4.85 8.02
CA ASN A 35 6.49 -5.26 7.56
C ASN A 35 5.88 -4.28 6.56
N VAL A 36 6.57 -3.18 6.23
CA VAL A 36 6.08 -2.17 5.29
C VAL A 36 6.89 -2.17 4.00
N ILE A 37 6.25 -2.54 2.89
CA ILE A 37 6.83 -2.50 1.55
C ILE A 37 6.41 -1.21 0.85
N ARG A 38 7.38 -0.33 0.59
CA ARG A 38 7.13 0.98 -0.04
C ARG A 38 7.42 0.98 -1.53
N ILE A 39 6.39 1.23 -2.35
CA ILE A 39 6.49 1.32 -3.81
C ILE A 39 5.96 2.66 -4.35
N GLY A 40 6.61 3.18 -5.38
CA GLY A 40 6.27 4.49 -5.94
C GLY A 40 6.49 5.64 -4.95
N ARG A 41 5.86 6.78 -5.26
CA ARG A 41 5.83 7.99 -4.44
C ARG A 41 4.41 8.51 -4.35
N ASN A 42 4.08 9.09 -3.20
CA ASN A 42 2.82 9.76 -2.98
C ASN A 42 2.83 11.14 -3.66
N LEU A 43 1.82 11.41 -4.47
CA LEU A 43 1.55 12.71 -5.07
C LEU A 43 0.23 13.24 -4.55
N LEU A 44 0.21 14.52 -4.17
CA LEU A 44 -1.02 15.25 -3.88
C LEU A 44 -1.55 15.83 -5.18
N VAL A 45 -2.76 15.43 -5.56
CA VAL A 45 -3.43 15.94 -6.76
C VAL A 45 -4.77 16.56 -6.37
N PRO A 46 -5.17 17.69 -6.99
CA PRO A 46 -6.47 18.27 -6.76
C PRO A 46 -7.53 17.49 -7.56
N VAL A 47 -8.51 16.91 -6.87
CA VAL A 47 -9.64 16.19 -7.46
C VAL A 47 -10.91 16.65 -6.76
N ASN A 48 -11.90 17.12 -7.53
CA ASN A 48 -13.22 17.57 -7.02
C ASN A 48 -13.13 18.60 -5.88
N GLY A 49 -12.17 19.53 -5.96
CA GLY A 49 -11.97 20.56 -4.93
C GLY A 49 -11.25 20.07 -3.66
N ALA A 50 -10.83 18.81 -3.60
CA ALA A 50 -10.06 18.24 -2.51
C ALA A 50 -8.64 17.85 -2.95
N TRP A 51 -7.70 17.81 -2.01
CA TRP A 51 -6.37 17.24 -2.22
C TRP A 51 -6.39 15.75 -1.92
N VAL A 52 -6.09 14.92 -2.92
CA VAL A 52 -6.08 13.46 -2.78
C VAL A 52 -4.67 12.90 -2.98
N ASN A 53 -4.40 11.81 -2.27
CA ASN A 53 -3.14 11.08 -2.34
C ASN A 53 -3.19 10.04 -3.47
N VAL A 54 -2.24 10.11 -4.40
CA VAL A 54 -2.09 9.14 -5.50
C VAL A 54 -0.69 8.55 -5.50
N THR A 55 -0.59 7.24 -5.57
CA THR A 55 0.71 6.56 -5.76
C THR A 55 1.11 6.61 -7.23
N ALA A 56 2.26 7.21 -7.52
CA ALA A 56 2.83 7.28 -8.86
C ALA A 56 4.24 6.67 -8.89
N GLY A 57 4.58 6.07 -10.02
CA GLY A 57 5.89 5.44 -10.23
C GLY A 57 5.94 4.66 -11.53
N ILE A 58 7.14 4.47 -12.07
CA ILE A 58 7.34 3.69 -13.29
C ILE A 58 7.22 2.20 -12.94
N GLY A 59 6.40 1.48 -13.71
CA GLY A 59 6.28 0.02 -13.60
C GLY A 59 5.63 -0.48 -12.31
N LEU A 60 4.79 0.34 -11.65
CA LEU A 60 4.10 -0.04 -10.40
C LEU A 60 3.39 -1.39 -10.51
N THR A 61 2.68 -1.64 -11.61
CA THR A 61 1.98 -2.90 -11.86
C THR A 61 2.91 -4.10 -11.86
N LYS A 62 4.05 -4.02 -12.58
CA LYS A 62 5.02 -5.11 -12.65
C LYS A 62 5.69 -5.33 -11.29
N ARG A 63 5.98 -4.25 -10.58
CA ARG A 63 6.59 -4.32 -9.25
C ARG A 63 5.65 -4.91 -8.22
N LEU A 64 4.37 -4.53 -8.26
CA LEU A 64 3.34 -5.08 -7.39
C LEU A 64 3.10 -6.56 -7.67
N ALA A 65 3.02 -6.94 -8.96
CA ALA A 65 2.92 -8.35 -9.35
C ALA A 65 4.11 -9.17 -8.82
N ARG A 66 5.34 -8.67 -8.99
CA ARG A 66 6.53 -9.32 -8.45
C ARG A 66 6.49 -9.48 -6.93
N ILE A 67 6.00 -8.48 -6.20
CA ILE A 67 5.84 -8.58 -4.74
C ILE A 67 4.83 -9.69 -4.41
N PHE A 68 3.70 -9.78 -5.12
CA PHE A 68 2.73 -10.83 -4.89
C PHE A 68 3.27 -12.22 -5.20
N ASP A 69 4.06 -12.36 -6.27
CA ASP A 69 4.70 -13.62 -6.64
C ASP A 69 5.81 -14.03 -5.66
N GLU A 70 6.58 -13.07 -5.13
CA GLU A 70 7.66 -13.31 -4.16
C GLU A 70 7.10 -13.67 -2.78
N GLU A 71 6.09 -12.92 -2.30
CA GLU A 71 5.53 -13.05 -0.96
C GLU A 71 4.47 -14.16 -0.85
N ASN A 72 3.84 -14.55 -1.96
CA ASN A 72 2.82 -15.61 -2.04
C ASN A 72 1.67 -15.42 -1.03
N PHE A 73 1.09 -14.21 -0.98
CA PHE A 73 -0.01 -13.89 -0.06
C PHE A 73 -1.27 -14.72 -0.33
N ASP A 74 -1.87 -15.28 0.73
CA ASP A 74 -3.16 -15.97 0.65
C ASP A 74 -4.34 -14.99 0.46
N ILE A 75 -4.23 -13.79 1.02
CA ILE A 75 -5.30 -12.78 1.06
C ILE A 75 -4.72 -11.40 0.74
N ILE A 76 -5.38 -10.67 -0.15
CA ILE A 76 -5.09 -9.26 -0.42
C ILE A 76 -6.23 -8.40 0.14
N GLN A 77 -5.94 -7.63 1.19
CA GLN A 77 -6.86 -6.66 1.76
C GLN A 77 -6.53 -5.25 1.26
N THR A 78 -7.51 -4.59 0.63
CA THR A 78 -7.34 -3.23 0.12
C THR A 78 -8.07 -2.21 1.01
N HIS A 79 -7.46 -1.05 1.23
CA HIS A 79 -8.04 0.07 1.97
C HIS A 79 -8.13 1.31 1.08
N CYS A 80 -9.24 2.06 1.20
CA CYS A 80 -9.49 3.31 0.46
C CYS A 80 -9.37 3.18 -1.08
N ALA A 81 -10.08 2.21 -1.68
CA ALA A 81 -10.02 1.85 -3.10
C ALA A 81 -10.42 2.94 -4.13
N LEU A 82 -10.83 4.12 -3.69
CA LEU A 82 -11.44 5.13 -4.57
C LEU A 82 -10.47 6.14 -5.22
N VAL A 83 -9.16 6.06 -4.95
CA VAL A 83 -8.16 6.91 -5.66
C VAL A 83 -6.92 6.07 -6.00
N PRO A 84 -6.63 5.79 -7.28
CA PRO A 84 -7.03 4.48 -7.80
C PRO A 84 -5.85 3.63 -8.28
N THR A 85 -4.61 3.86 -7.86
CA THR A 85 -3.48 3.10 -8.44
C THR A 85 -3.23 1.78 -7.75
N LEU A 86 -2.98 1.74 -6.44
CA LEU A 86 -2.62 0.47 -5.79
C LEU A 86 -3.79 -0.54 -5.75
N PRO A 87 -5.00 -0.18 -5.28
CA PRO A 87 -6.11 -1.13 -5.17
C PRO A 87 -6.64 -1.64 -6.51
N LEU A 88 -6.64 -0.83 -7.57
CA LEU A 88 -7.03 -1.34 -8.90
C LEU A 88 -6.02 -2.33 -9.45
N LEU A 89 -4.73 -2.14 -9.16
CA LEU A 89 -3.68 -3.04 -9.63
C LEU A 89 -3.69 -4.40 -8.93
N THR A 90 -4.43 -4.56 -7.84
CA THR A 90 -4.61 -5.87 -7.17
C THR A 90 -5.76 -6.68 -7.75
N LEU A 91 -6.66 -6.07 -8.52
CA LEU A 91 -7.76 -6.75 -9.20
C LEU A 91 -7.24 -7.28 -10.55
N LYS A 92 -6.74 -8.50 -10.57
CA LYS A 92 -6.47 -9.26 -11.80
C LYS A 92 -7.43 -10.44 -11.89
#